data_AF-A0A850KKN3-F1
#
_entry.id   AF-A0A850KKN3-F1
#
_cell.length_a   1.000
_cell.length_b   1.000
_cell.length_c   1.000
_cell.angle_alpha   90.00
_cell.angle_beta   90.00
_cell.angle_gamma   90.00
#
_symmetry.space_group_name_H-M   'P 1'
#
loop_
_entity.id
_entity.type
_entity.pdbx_description
1 polymer ?
#
loop_
_entity_poly.entity_id
_entity_poly.type
_entity_poly.pdbx_seq_one_letter_code
_entity_poly.pdbx_strand_id
1 'polypeptide(L)'
;MSNTTQSKRNRTIGLAVVGIVFSMVALAYASVPLYRIFCQVTGYGGTPQITESGPTTAMSQRKIKVRFNADVNSSLDWKFKPYEHEMEVHLGETALATYSAENDGKETVTGTAIFNVTPLKAAPYFNKVECFCFSEQTLAAGETADMPVSFFVDPEILEDPNTQEVRTITLSYTFYRAKSDS
;
A
#
# COMPACT_ATOMS: atom_id res chain seq x y z
N MET A 1 -23.16 39.34 62.77
CA MET A 1 -23.01 40.01 61.44
C MET A 1 -21.79 39.44 60.71
N SER A 2 -21.89 38.23 60.16
CA SER A 2 -20.73 37.52 59.57
C SER A 2 -21.02 36.75 58.27
N ASN A 3 -22.21 36.92 57.67
CA ASN A 3 -22.61 36.15 56.48
C ASN A 3 -22.31 36.85 55.13
N THR A 4 -21.95 38.14 55.13
CA THR A 4 -21.76 38.89 53.87
C THR A 4 -20.36 38.71 53.27
N THR A 5 -19.34 38.43 54.09
CA THR A 5 -17.94 38.31 53.65
C THR A 5 -17.63 36.93 53.05
N GLN A 6 -18.26 35.86 53.55
CA GLN A 6 -18.12 34.51 52.99
C GLN A 6 -18.74 34.40 51.58
N SER A 7 -19.93 34.97 51.37
CA SER A 7 -20.64 34.91 50.09
C SER A 7 -19.85 35.58 48.95
N LYS A 8 -19.22 36.74 49.19
CA LYS A 8 -18.37 37.41 48.18
C LYS A 8 -17.12 36.60 47.86
N ARG A 9 -16.48 35.98 48.86
CA ARG A 9 -15.25 35.17 48.69
C ARG A 9 -15.54 33.87 47.93
N ASN A 10 -16.66 33.20 48.22
CA ASN A 10 -17.10 32.01 47.47
C ASN A 10 -17.47 32.36 46.03
N ARG A 11 -18.05 33.54 45.77
CA ARG A 11 -18.34 34.02 44.41
C ARG A 11 -17.06 34.28 43.61
N THR A 12 -16.05 34.89 44.22
CA THR A 12 -14.75 35.13 43.58
C THR A 12 -14.02 33.82 43.28
N ILE A 13 -14.04 32.86 44.22
CA ILE A 13 -13.45 31.53 44.02
C ILE A 13 -14.22 30.77 42.91
N GLY A 14 -15.55 30.81 42.91
CA GLY A 14 -16.36 30.20 41.86
C GLY A 14 -16.05 30.75 40.46
N LEU A 15 -15.92 32.08 40.33
CA LEU A 15 -15.52 32.72 39.07
C LEU A 15 -14.09 32.34 38.65
N ALA A 16 -13.16 32.24 39.61
CA ALA A 16 -11.79 31.82 39.33
C ALA A 16 -11.72 30.38 38.83
N VAL A 17 -12.46 29.46 39.46
CA VAL A 17 -12.53 28.04 39.04
C VAL A 17 -13.15 27.92 37.65
N VAL A 18 -14.24 28.63 37.37
CA VAL A 18 -14.85 28.64 36.03
C VAL A 18 -13.87 29.20 34.98
N GLY A 19 -13.13 30.25 35.31
CA GLY A 19 -12.10 30.81 34.43
C GLY A 19 -10.98 29.81 34.11
N ILE A 20 -10.53 29.03 35.10
CA ILE A 20 -9.51 27.98 34.92
C ILE A 20 -10.05 26.85 34.04
N VAL A 21 -11.30 26.41 34.26
CA VAL A 21 -11.89 25.36 33.43
C VAL A 21 -12.02 25.81 31.98
N PHE A 22 -12.47 27.05 31.74
CA PHE A 22 -12.55 27.60 30.39
C PHE A 22 -11.18 27.75 29.72
N SER A 23 -10.16 28.17 30.47
CA SER A 23 -8.81 28.30 29.90
C SER A 23 -8.22 26.94 29.52
N MET A 24 -8.40 25.90 30.34
CA MET A 24 -7.95 24.54 30.01
C MET A 24 -8.64 23.99 28.76
N VAL A 25 -9.95 24.22 28.61
CA VAL A 25 -10.70 23.80 27.40
C VAL A 25 -10.23 24.57 26.17
N ALA A 26 -10.04 25.89 26.28
CA ALA A 26 -9.54 26.71 25.17
C ALA A 26 -8.13 26.28 24.72
N LEU A 27 -7.24 26.00 25.68
CA LEU A 27 -5.88 25.51 25.40
C LEU A 27 -5.90 24.12 24.75
N ALA A 28 -6.76 23.21 25.23
CA ALA A 28 -6.91 21.89 24.63
C ALA A 28 -7.37 21.99 23.17
N TYR A 29 -8.36 22.85 22.88
CA TYR A 29 -8.86 23.04 21.52
C TYR A 29 -7.88 23.79 20.61
N ALA A 30 -7.12 24.74 21.15
CA ALA A 30 -6.10 25.51 20.42
C ALA A 30 -4.82 24.70 20.15
N SER A 31 -4.52 23.67 20.95
CA SER A 31 -3.33 22.85 20.77
C SER A 31 -3.30 22.11 19.44
N VAL A 32 -4.46 21.64 18.96
CA VAL A 32 -4.58 20.92 17.68
C VAL A 32 -4.18 21.78 16.46
N PRO A 33 -4.77 22.97 16.21
CA PRO A 33 -4.38 23.80 15.07
C PRO A 33 -2.94 24.34 15.22
N LEU A 34 -2.49 24.64 16.43
CA LEU A 34 -1.13 25.14 16.67
C LEU A 34 -0.08 24.05 16.40
N TYR A 35 -0.38 22.80 16.79
CA TYR A 35 0.44 21.64 16.44
C TYR A 35 0.46 21.41 14.93
N ARG A 36 -0.68 21.53 14.24
CA ARG A 36 -0.74 21.43 12.78
C ARG A 36 0.12 22.47 12.07
N ILE A 37 0.06 23.74 12.50
CA ILE A 37 0.88 24.81 11.93
C ILE A 37 2.37 24.54 12.19
N PHE A 38 2.72 24.10 13.40
CA PHE A 38 4.10 23.73 13.73
C PHE A 38 4.60 22.57 12.88
N CYS A 39 3.83 21.48 12.73
CA CYS A 39 4.16 20.35 11.87
C CYS A 39 4.29 20.76 10.40
N GLN A 40 3.44 21.67 9.91
CA GLN A 40 3.48 22.15 8.53
C GLN A 40 4.72 23.01 8.25
N VAL A 41 5.15 23.85 9.19
CA VAL A 41 6.31 24.75 9.01
C VAL A 41 7.64 24.02 9.22
N THR A 42 7.70 23.08 10.17
CA THR A 42 8.93 22.36 10.52
C THR A 42 9.09 21.04 9.78
N GLY A 43 8.03 20.50 9.17
CA GLY A 43 8.04 19.17 8.54
C GLY A 43 8.15 18.01 9.54
N TYR A 44 8.06 18.28 10.84
CA TYR A 44 8.18 17.28 11.90
C TYR A 44 6.93 16.40 11.91
N GLY A 45 7.07 15.16 11.39
CA GLY A 45 5.98 14.19 11.27
C GLY A 45 5.53 13.87 9.83
N GLY A 46 6.21 14.37 8.80
CA GLY A 46 5.99 13.93 7.42
C GLY A 46 4.57 14.16 6.91
N THR A 47 4.06 15.39 7.05
CA THR A 47 2.68 15.75 6.71
C THR A 47 2.31 15.28 5.30
N PRO A 48 1.44 14.25 5.15
CA PRO A 48 0.98 13.83 3.83
C PRO A 48 0.05 14.91 3.31
N GLN A 49 0.37 15.48 2.14
CA GLN A 49 -0.61 16.23 1.36
C GLN A 49 -1.73 15.25 1.01
N ILE A 50 -2.91 15.41 1.61
CA ILE A 50 -4.12 14.70 1.20
C ILE A 50 -4.46 15.21 -0.20
N THR A 51 -3.84 14.60 -1.21
CA THR A 51 -4.34 14.59 -2.57
C THR A 51 -5.35 13.45 -2.60
N GLU A 52 -6.51 13.66 -3.21
CA GLU A 52 -7.63 12.70 -3.26
C GLU A 52 -7.32 11.41 -4.07
N SER A 53 -6.08 10.94 -4.07
CA SER A 53 -5.60 9.81 -4.87
C SER A 53 -4.40 9.14 -4.18
N GLY A 54 -4.65 8.10 -3.40
CA GLY A 54 -3.64 7.11 -2.98
C GLY A 54 -2.63 7.51 -1.89
N PRO A 55 -1.94 6.52 -1.28
CA PRO A 55 -1.01 6.74 -0.18
C PRO A 55 0.26 7.45 -0.69
N THR A 56 0.40 8.72 -0.31
CA THR A 56 1.56 9.57 -0.61
C THR A 56 2.66 9.34 0.44
N THR A 57 3.28 8.16 0.43
CA THR A 57 4.70 8.08 0.82
C THR A 57 5.45 8.84 -0.27
N ALA A 58 6.21 9.88 0.10
CA ALA A 58 6.85 10.81 -0.84
C ALA A 58 7.35 10.09 -2.10
N MET A 59 6.66 10.28 -3.23
CA MET A 59 7.04 9.65 -4.49
C MET A 59 8.49 10.02 -4.77
N SER A 60 9.37 9.03 -4.69
CA SER A 60 10.77 9.28 -4.99
C SER A 60 10.87 9.61 -6.47
N GLN A 61 11.64 10.64 -6.84
CA GLN A 61 11.97 10.88 -8.26
C GLN A 61 12.71 9.68 -8.90
N ARG A 62 13.20 8.76 -8.07
CA ARG A 62 13.87 7.55 -8.51
C ARG A 62 12.83 6.55 -9.02
N LYS A 63 12.95 6.23 -10.31
CA LYS A 63 12.22 5.14 -10.95
C LYS A 63 12.94 3.81 -10.76
N ILE A 64 12.16 2.74 -10.69
CA ILE A 64 12.65 1.37 -10.76
C ILE A 64 11.98 0.66 -11.93
N LYS A 65 12.76 -0.17 -12.62
CA LYS A 65 12.25 -0.99 -13.71
C LYS A 65 11.69 -2.28 -13.12
N VAL A 66 10.43 -2.57 -13.40
CA VAL A 66 9.80 -3.84 -13.06
C VAL A 66 9.68 -4.66 -14.34
N ARG A 67 10.27 -5.86 -14.35
CA ARG A 67 10.16 -6.82 -15.44
C ARG A 67 9.12 -7.87 -15.05
N PHE A 68 8.26 -8.21 -15.99
CA PHE A 68 7.20 -9.18 -15.80
C PHE A 68 7.56 -10.45 -16.55
N ASN A 69 7.63 -11.55 -15.81
CA ASN A 69 7.87 -12.86 -16.37
C ASN A 69 6.66 -13.77 -16.12
N ALA A 70 6.32 -14.58 -17.11
CA ALA A 70 5.14 -15.41 -17.14
C ALA A 70 5.52 -16.79 -17.66
N ASP A 71 5.42 -17.80 -16.81
CA ASP A 71 5.74 -19.18 -17.12
C ASP A 71 4.52 -20.07 -16.87
N VAL A 72 4.44 -21.18 -17.60
CA VAL A 72 3.41 -22.21 -17.41
C VAL A 72 4.11 -23.55 -17.28
N ASN A 73 3.69 -24.34 -16.31
CA ASN A 73 4.16 -25.71 -16.17
C ASN A 73 3.68 -26.56 -17.37
N SER A 74 4.54 -27.44 -17.87
CA SER A 74 4.23 -28.32 -19.01
C SER A 74 3.01 -29.24 -18.84
N SER A 75 2.48 -29.37 -17.61
CA SER A 75 1.28 -30.16 -17.32
C SER A 75 -0.03 -29.37 -17.50
N LEU A 76 0.07 -28.09 -17.87
CA LEU A 76 -1.04 -27.17 -18.07
C LEU A 76 -0.93 -26.59 -19.49
N ASP A 77 -1.87 -26.94 -20.36
CA ASP A 77 -1.92 -26.47 -21.76
C ASP A 77 -2.46 -25.04 -21.85
N TRP A 78 -1.85 -24.13 -21.08
CA TRP A 78 -2.21 -22.73 -21.05
C TRP A 78 -1.13 -21.88 -21.69
N LYS A 79 -1.57 -20.79 -22.28
CA LYS A 79 -0.74 -19.71 -22.76
C LYS A 79 -0.87 -18.54 -21.81
N PHE A 80 0.19 -18.28 -21.06
CA PHE A 80 0.24 -17.20 -20.10
C PHE A 80 1.33 -16.22 -20.48
N LYS A 81 0.98 -14.93 -20.58
CA LYS A 81 1.91 -13.88 -20.99
C LYS A 81 1.55 -12.55 -20.32
N PRO A 82 2.54 -11.70 -20.02
CA PRO A 82 2.23 -10.34 -19.61
C PRO A 82 1.85 -9.52 -20.84
N TYR A 83 1.00 -8.50 -20.67
CA TYR A 83 0.74 -7.52 -21.73
C TYR A 83 2.00 -6.67 -22.01
N GLU A 84 2.71 -6.29 -20.95
CA GLU A 84 3.95 -5.52 -21.01
C GLU A 84 5.07 -6.32 -20.34
N HIS A 85 6.23 -6.42 -20.97
CA HIS A 85 7.34 -7.20 -20.41
C HIS A 85 8.14 -6.40 -19.37
N GLU A 86 8.12 -5.07 -19.46
CA GLU A 86 8.81 -4.18 -18.54
C GLU A 86 8.00 -2.89 -18.36
N MET A 87 7.97 -2.35 -17.15
CA MET A 87 7.37 -1.06 -16.82
C MET A 87 8.30 -0.28 -15.86
N GLU A 88 8.42 1.03 -16.06
CA GLU A 88 9.11 1.89 -15.10
C GLU A 88 8.10 2.56 -14.18
N VAL A 89 8.30 2.40 -12.87
CA VAL A 89 7.40 2.94 -11.85
C VAL A 89 8.20 3.79 -10.87
N HIS A 90 7.60 4.85 -10.32
CA HIS A 90 8.21 5.57 -9.22
C HIS A 90 8.07 4.76 -7.93
N LEU A 91 9.06 4.89 -7.04
CA LEU A 91 8.94 4.28 -5.72
C LEU A 91 7.81 4.97 -4.93
N GLY A 92 6.97 4.17 -4.28
CA GLY A 92 5.75 4.60 -3.60
C GLY A 92 4.53 4.75 -4.51
N GLU A 93 4.70 4.66 -5.83
CA GLU A 93 3.59 4.71 -6.79
C GLU A 93 2.94 3.33 -6.96
N THR A 94 1.61 3.28 -6.84
CA THR A 94 0.85 2.09 -7.20
C THR A 94 0.73 1.99 -8.71
N ALA A 95 1.22 0.89 -9.27
CA ALA A 95 1.13 0.57 -10.68
C ALA A 95 0.27 -0.68 -10.91
N LEU A 96 -0.30 -0.78 -12.10
CA LEU A 96 -1.12 -1.91 -12.53
C LEU A 96 -0.45 -2.59 -13.72
N ALA A 97 -0.18 -3.88 -13.60
CA ALA A 97 0.28 -4.71 -14.72
C ALA A 97 -0.76 -5.79 -15.00
N THR A 98 -1.10 -6.00 -16.27
CA THR A 98 -2.08 -7.01 -16.66
C THR A 98 -1.37 -8.19 -17.30
N TYR A 99 -1.83 -9.40 -16.97
CA TYR A 99 -1.46 -10.62 -17.65
C TYR A 99 -2.66 -11.22 -18.38
N SER A 100 -2.39 -11.96 -19.45
CA SER A 100 -3.38 -12.72 -20.21
C SER A 100 -3.10 -14.20 -20.01
N ALA A 101 -4.12 -14.95 -19.60
CA ALA A 101 -4.11 -16.41 -19.56
C ALA A 101 -5.17 -16.96 -20.51
N GLU A 102 -4.78 -17.90 -21.36
CA GLU A 102 -5.64 -18.55 -22.34
C GLU A 102 -5.49 -20.07 -22.20
N ASN A 103 -6.60 -20.80 -22.13
CA ASN A 103 -6.58 -22.26 -22.11
C ASN A 103 -6.64 -22.81 -23.54
N ASP A 104 -5.47 -23.19 -24.08
CA ASP A 104 -5.34 -23.82 -25.41
C ASP A 104 -5.76 -25.32 -25.39
N GLY A 105 -6.08 -25.85 -24.21
CA GLY A 105 -6.56 -27.22 -24.02
C GLY A 105 -7.99 -27.44 -24.48
N LYS A 106 -8.41 -28.71 -24.46
CA LYS A 106 -9.77 -29.15 -24.86
C LYS A 106 -10.73 -29.31 -23.70
N GLU A 107 -10.24 -29.17 -22.47
CA GLU A 107 -10.99 -29.41 -21.25
C GLU A 107 -10.91 -28.18 -20.34
N THR A 108 -11.92 -28.02 -19.48
CA THR A 108 -11.87 -27.04 -18.40
C THR A 108 -10.82 -27.48 -17.39
N VAL A 109 -9.85 -26.61 -17.12
CA VAL A 109 -8.76 -26.90 -16.17
C VAL A 109 -8.68 -25.79 -15.14
N THR A 110 -8.37 -26.16 -13.91
CA THR A 110 -8.06 -25.22 -12.84
C THR A 110 -6.54 -25.12 -12.68
N GLY A 111 -6.01 -23.89 -12.68
CA GLY A 111 -4.61 -23.58 -12.49
C GLY A 111 -4.37 -22.73 -11.24
N THR A 112 -3.26 -22.97 -10.56
CA THR A 112 -2.78 -22.20 -9.40
C THR A 112 -1.50 -21.48 -9.79
N ALA A 113 -1.42 -20.18 -9.50
CA ALA A 113 -0.23 -19.38 -9.76
C ALA A 113 0.65 -19.27 -8.52
N ILE A 114 1.96 -19.44 -8.70
CA ILE A 114 2.97 -19.12 -7.69
C ILE A 114 3.79 -17.95 -8.22
N PHE A 115 4.14 -17.00 -7.35
CA PHE A 115 4.94 -15.85 -7.72
C PHE A 115 6.28 -15.80 -6.98
N ASN A 116 7.27 -15.19 -7.60
CA ASN A 116 8.54 -14.86 -6.98
C ASN A 116 8.99 -13.45 -7.38
N VAL A 117 9.81 -12.84 -6.52
CA VAL A 117 10.40 -11.52 -6.75
C VAL A 117 11.92 -11.66 -6.74
N THR A 118 12.57 -11.15 -7.79
CA THR A 118 14.03 -11.19 -7.95
C THR A 118 14.57 -9.77 -8.18
N PRO A 119 15.68 -9.37 -7.54
CA PRO A 119 16.47 -10.14 -6.59
C PRO A 119 15.76 -10.30 -5.23
N LEU A 120 16.04 -11.39 -4.50
CA LEU A 120 15.35 -11.72 -3.25
C LEU A 120 15.41 -10.60 -2.21
N LYS A 121 16.51 -9.85 -2.18
CA LYS A 121 16.71 -8.70 -1.30
C LYS A 121 15.72 -7.54 -1.54
N ALA A 122 15.15 -7.44 -2.74
CA ALA A 122 14.13 -6.45 -3.07
C ALA A 122 12.71 -6.95 -2.73
N ALA A 123 12.53 -8.24 -2.43
CA ALA A 123 11.22 -8.82 -2.16
C ALA A 123 10.49 -8.19 -0.96
N PRO A 124 11.15 -7.85 0.18
CA PRO A 124 10.47 -7.20 1.31
C PRO A 124 9.87 -5.83 0.97
N TYR A 125 10.44 -5.14 -0.01
CA TYR A 125 10.01 -3.82 -0.46
C TYR A 125 9.01 -3.89 -1.63
N PHE A 126 8.80 -5.06 -2.21
CA PHE A 126 7.86 -5.25 -3.30
C PHE A 126 6.51 -5.68 -2.74
N ASN A 127 5.60 -4.71 -2.60
CA ASN A 127 4.28 -4.96 -2.07
C ASN A 127 3.30 -5.23 -3.20
N LYS A 128 2.92 -6.50 -3.32
CA LYS A 128 1.84 -6.93 -4.21
C LYS A 128 0.51 -6.66 -3.52
N VAL A 129 -0.24 -5.68 -4.02
CA VAL A 129 -1.58 -5.32 -3.52
C VAL A 129 -2.61 -6.09 -4.35
N GLU A 130 -2.65 -7.42 -4.20
CA GLU A 130 -3.76 -8.18 -4.79
C GLU A 130 -4.83 -8.50 -3.76
N CYS A 131 -6.08 -8.25 -4.17
CA CYS A 131 -7.26 -8.92 -3.64
C CYS A 131 -7.36 -10.32 -4.28
N PHE A 132 -6.97 -11.35 -3.52
CA PHE A 132 -7.78 -12.55 -3.24
C PHE A 132 -8.69 -13.14 -4.35
N CYS A 133 -8.18 -13.34 -5.56
CA CYS A 133 -8.74 -14.34 -6.50
C CYS A 133 -7.69 -15.37 -6.98
N PHE A 134 -6.43 -15.25 -6.54
CA PHE A 134 -5.28 -15.88 -7.20
C PHE A 134 -4.81 -17.24 -6.64
N SER A 135 -5.61 -17.92 -5.81
CA SER A 135 -5.27 -19.30 -5.43
C SER A 135 -5.59 -20.29 -6.57
N GLU A 136 -6.71 -20.13 -7.26
CA GLU A 136 -7.18 -21.07 -8.29
C GLU A 136 -8.00 -20.33 -9.35
N GLN A 137 -7.56 -20.42 -10.60
CA GLN A 137 -8.27 -19.90 -11.76
C GLN A 137 -8.78 -21.07 -12.58
N THR A 138 -10.06 -21.08 -12.93
CA THR A 138 -10.65 -22.13 -13.76
C THR A 138 -10.99 -21.53 -15.11
N LEU A 139 -10.38 -22.06 -16.17
CA LEU A 139 -10.62 -21.63 -17.54
C LEU A 139 -11.22 -22.79 -18.34
N ALA A 140 -12.34 -22.55 -19.02
CA ALA A 140 -12.89 -23.47 -20.00
C ALA A 140 -11.96 -23.58 -21.24
N ALA A 141 -12.20 -24.59 -22.06
CA ALA A 141 -11.45 -24.78 -23.30
C ALA A 141 -11.59 -23.57 -24.23
N GLY A 142 -10.47 -22.98 -24.65
CA GLY A 142 -10.43 -21.75 -25.48
C GLY A 142 -10.81 -20.47 -24.74
N GLU A 143 -11.02 -20.50 -23.42
CA GLU A 143 -11.32 -19.30 -22.64
C GLU A 143 -10.05 -18.49 -22.39
N THR A 144 -10.17 -17.17 -22.51
CA THR A 144 -9.11 -16.21 -22.16
C THR A 144 -9.57 -15.33 -21.02
N ALA A 145 -8.70 -15.12 -20.03
CA ALA A 145 -8.93 -14.22 -18.90
C ALA A 145 -7.79 -13.21 -18.77
N ASP A 146 -8.17 -11.96 -18.49
CA ASP A 146 -7.26 -10.89 -18.13
C ASP A 146 -7.13 -10.80 -16.61
N MET A 147 -5.90 -10.83 -16.13
CA MET A 147 -5.57 -10.86 -14.72
C MET A 147 -4.74 -9.62 -14.35
N PRO A 148 -5.38 -8.56 -13.85
CA PRO A 148 -4.69 -7.36 -13.41
C PRO A 148 -4.04 -7.57 -12.04
N VAL A 149 -2.79 -7.12 -11.92
CA VAL A 149 -1.96 -7.17 -10.71
C VAL A 149 -1.60 -5.75 -10.32
N SER A 150 -2.09 -5.32 -9.16
CA SER A 150 -1.71 -4.04 -8.56
C SER A 150 -0.52 -4.24 -7.64
N PHE A 151 0.50 -3.40 -7.77
CA PHE A 151 1.70 -3.47 -6.94
C PHE A 151 2.30 -2.08 -6.74
N PHE A 152 3.14 -1.95 -5.72
CA PHE A 152 4.01 -0.80 -5.55
C PHE A 152 5.35 -1.25 -4.97
N VAL A 153 6.38 -0.44 -5.15
CA VAL A 153 7.70 -0.66 -4.55
C VAL A 153 7.91 0.38 -3.47
N ASP A 154 8.19 -0.07 -2.25
CA ASP A 154 8.39 0.80 -1.10
C ASP A 154 9.65 1.67 -1.27
N PRO A 155 9.56 3.01 -1.07
CA PRO A 155 10.71 3.90 -1.06
C PRO A 155 11.82 3.52 -0.08
N GLU A 156 11.52 2.76 0.98
CA GLU A 156 12.51 2.27 1.95
C GLU A 156 13.63 1.41 1.31
N ILE A 157 13.43 0.87 0.10
CA ILE A 157 14.48 0.18 -0.68
C ILE A 157 15.68 1.08 -0.98
N LEU A 158 15.54 2.42 -0.88
CA LEU A 158 16.65 3.35 -1.02
C LEU A 158 17.46 3.54 0.25
N GLU A 159 16.85 3.28 1.40
CA GLU A 159 17.46 3.50 2.71
C GLU A 159 18.31 2.29 3.13
N ASP A 160 17.95 1.08 2.68
CA ASP A 160 18.72 -0.14 2.95
C ASP A 160 20.00 -0.22 2.09
N PRO A 161 21.20 -0.20 2.70
CA PRO A 161 22.48 -0.30 2.01
C PRO A 161 22.61 -1.54 1.11
N ASN A 162 21.89 -2.63 1.40
CA ASN A 162 21.97 -3.88 0.65
C ASN A 162 21.17 -3.84 -0.66
N THR A 163 20.28 -2.88 -0.83
CA THR A 163 19.36 -2.80 -1.97
C THR A 163 19.52 -1.53 -2.81
N GLN A 164 20.43 -0.63 -2.42
CA GLN A 164 20.70 0.63 -3.13
C GLN A 164 21.11 0.47 -4.60
N GLU A 165 21.72 -0.65 -4.98
CA GLU A 165 22.10 -0.94 -6.36
C GLU A 165 20.97 -1.56 -7.20
N VAL A 166 19.86 -1.96 -6.56
CA VAL A 166 18.72 -2.53 -7.27
C VAL A 166 18.08 -1.45 -8.14
N ARG A 167 18.14 -1.66 -9.46
CA ARG A 167 17.47 -0.83 -10.48
C ARG A 167 16.35 -1.58 -11.18
N THR A 168 16.37 -2.90 -11.08
CA THR A 168 15.45 -3.78 -11.78
C THR A 168 14.95 -4.86 -10.84
N ILE A 169 13.63 -4.98 -10.76
CA ILE A 169 12.94 -6.04 -10.03
C ILE A 169 12.21 -6.88 -11.07
N THR A 170 12.34 -8.19 -11.00
CA THR A 170 11.58 -9.12 -11.84
C THR A 170 10.52 -9.79 -10.99
N LEU A 171 9.26 -9.59 -11.37
CA LEU A 171 8.12 -10.31 -10.85
C LEU A 171 7.84 -11.47 -11.80
N SER A 172 8.08 -12.71 -11.35
CA SER A 172 7.75 -13.88 -12.17
C SER A 172 6.56 -14.61 -11.58
N TYR A 173 5.66 -15.03 -12.46
CA TYR A 173 4.56 -15.93 -12.15
C TYR A 173 4.75 -17.24 -12.90
N THR A 174 4.49 -18.34 -12.21
CA THR A 174 4.43 -19.66 -12.82
C THR A 174 3.10 -20.31 -12.48
N PHE A 175 2.33 -20.67 -13.52
CA PHE A 175 1.09 -21.42 -13.36
C PHE A 175 1.34 -22.93 -13.33
N TYR A 176 0.65 -23.59 -12.41
CA TYR A 176 0.62 -25.05 -12.28
C TYR A 176 -0.82 -25.52 -12.37
N ARG A 177 -1.04 -26.74 -12.87
CA ARG A 177 -2.35 -27.38 -12.78
C ARG A 177 -2.68 -27.63 -11.30
N ALA A 178 -3.84 -27.17 -10.85
CA ALA A 178 -4.32 -27.46 -9.50
C ALA A 178 -4.51 -28.98 -9.37
N LYS A 179 -4.05 -29.57 -8.25
CA LYS A 179 -4.34 -30.97 -7.97
C LYS A 179 -5.84 -31.07 -7.68
N SER A 180 -6.53 -31.95 -8.40
CA SER A 180 -7.83 -32.41 -7.95
C SER A 180 -7.60 -33.18 -6.66
N ASP A 181 -7.92 -32.57 -5.51
CA ASP A 181 -7.98 -33.30 -4.24
C ASP A 181 -8.91 -34.50 -4.45
N SER A 182 -8.29 -35.68 -4.55
CA SER A 182 -8.93 -36.98 -4.80
C SER A 182 -9.24 -37.66 -3.49
#